data_AF-A0A4U7E303-F1
#
_entry.id   AF-A0A4U7E303-F1
#
_cell.length_a   1.000
_cell.length_b   1.000
_cell.length_c   1.000
_cell.angle_alpha   90.00
_cell.angle_beta   90.00
_cell.angle_gamma   90.00
#
_symmetry.space_group_name_H-M   'P 1'
#
loop_
_entity.id
_entity.type
_entity.pdbx_description
1 polymer ?
#
loop_
_entity_poly.entity_id
_entity_poly.type
_entity_poly.pdbx_seq_one_letter_code
_entity_poly.pdbx_strand_id
1 'polypeptide(L)'
;MTGAESTAPRPEREGGEDDETAAVDGAPEPGAVLGRLPTDAGLRRQLAAAARSRGRTASVAAEIDEIESELAAIEIEPVDLTAARRRVAETTGETERLKERVAALRGDARARRAVDAEADEALDDLEAAAAELSAAQTEAIAAEQALERARAEAARNRDERQRRLRLRDRLRNRRRTARRELSEAVYPAFRRALAVIPGGDASEAGAGPDAYDGDPVAASLAAVRVAALDATVDLRGDAARRVTASERSARSLLRAERVRLRGASDGG
;
A
#
# COMPACT_ATOMS: atom_id res chain seq x y z
N MET A 1 -49.58 0.19 26.73
CA MET A 1 -48.90 -1.03 26.27
C MET A 1 -48.01 -0.65 25.10
N THR A 2 -46.71 -0.84 25.32
CA THR A 2 -45.58 -0.52 24.46
C THR A 2 -45.41 -1.55 23.35
N GLY A 3 -45.16 -1.10 22.13
CA GLY A 3 -44.62 -1.91 21.03
C GLY A 3 -43.50 -1.13 20.36
N ALA A 4 -42.30 -1.21 20.93
CA ALA A 4 -41.09 -0.64 20.36
C ALA A 4 -40.51 -1.65 19.36
N GLU A 5 -40.42 -1.27 18.08
CA GLU A 5 -39.75 -2.07 17.07
C GLU A 5 -38.23 -2.01 17.26
N SER A 6 -37.70 -3.18 17.59
CA SER A 6 -36.29 -3.45 17.84
C SER A 6 -35.50 -3.33 16.53
N THR A 7 -34.75 -2.25 16.37
CA THR A 7 -33.75 -2.10 15.30
C THR A 7 -32.50 -2.85 15.71
N ALA A 8 -32.28 -4.03 15.11
CA ALA A 8 -31.05 -4.80 15.29
C ALA A 8 -29.83 -4.05 14.74
N PRO A 9 -28.67 -4.08 15.42
CA PRO A 9 -27.45 -3.46 14.92
C PRO A 9 -26.89 -4.26 13.75
N ARG A 10 -26.55 -3.55 12.66
CA ARG A 10 -25.81 -4.09 11.51
C ARG A 10 -24.40 -4.49 11.97
N PRO A 11 -23.87 -5.65 11.53
CA PRO A 11 -22.48 -5.99 11.80
C PRO A 11 -21.56 -5.01 11.09
N GLU A 12 -20.68 -4.39 11.89
CA GLU A 12 -19.56 -3.60 11.43
C GLU A 12 -18.71 -4.48 10.50
N ARG A 13 -18.57 -4.05 9.25
CA ARG A 13 -17.65 -4.68 8.32
C ARG A 13 -16.24 -4.34 8.79
N GLU A 14 -15.55 -5.33 9.33
CA GLU A 14 -14.11 -5.34 9.48
C GLU A 14 -13.50 -4.97 8.12
N GLY A 15 -13.01 -3.73 8.04
CA GLY A 15 -12.30 -3.23 6.88
C GLY A 15 -10.98 -3.97 6.78
N GLY A 16 -10.84 -4.74 5.70
CA GLY A 16 -9.71 -5.64 5.46
C GLY A 16 -8.35 -4.99 5.72
N GLU A 17 -7.59 -5.65 6.59
CA GLU A 17 -6.19 -5.36 6.94
C GLU A 17 -5.20 -5.69 5.79
N ASP A 18 -5.70 -6.09 4.62
CA ASP A 18 -4.87 -6.68 3.56
C ASP A 18 -4.18 -5.68 2.61
N ASP A 19 -4.34 -4.35 2.79
CA ASP A 19 -3.73 -3.35 1.88
C ASP A 19 -2.68 -2.44 2.55
N GLU A 20 -2.35 -2.66 3.82
CA GLU A 20 -1.38 -1.83 4.56
C GLU A 20 0.08 -2.13 4.20
N THR A 21 0.38 -3.33 3.70
CA THR A 21 1.76 -3.83 3.53
C THR A 21 2.17 -4.07 2.08
N ALA A 22 1.32 -3.77 1.10
CA ALA A 22 1.71 -3.86 -0.31
C ALA A 22 2.83 -2.84 -0.58
N ALA A 23 4.08 -3.34 -0.56
CA ALA A 23 5.26 -2.58 -0.94
C ALA A 23 4.99 -1.92 -2.30
N VAL A 24 5.48 -0.69 -2.45
CA VAL A 24 5.42 0.02 -3.73
C VAL A 24 6.35 -0.69 -4.69
N ASP A 25 5.86 -1.74 -5.35
CA ASP A 25 6.67 -2.57 -6.22
C ASP A 25 7.15 -1.72 -7.39
N GLY A 26 8.46 -1.68 -7.62
CA GLY A 26 9.10 -0.82 -8.62
C GLY A 26 8.65 -1.14 -10.04
N ALA A 27 9.05 -0.32 -11.01
CA ALA A 27 8.87 -0.71 -12.41
C ALA A 27 9.70 -1.98 -12.69
N PRO A 28 9.12 -3.06 -13.25
CA PRO A 28 9.87 -4.29 -13.49
C PRO A 28 11.00 -4.04 -14.49
N GLU A 29 12.16 -4.64 -14.20
CA GLU A 29 13.32 -4.62 -15.09
C GLU A 29 12.97 -5.14 -16.49
N PRO A 30 13.56 -4.60 -17.57
CA PRO A 30 13.25 -5.02 -18.93
C PRO A 30 13.38 -6.54 -19.17
N GLY A 31 14.39 -7.16 -18.57
CA GLY A 31 14.60 -8.61 -18.65
C GLY A 31 13.51 -9.43 -17.97
N ALA A 32 12.86 -8.92 -16.92
CA ALA A 32 11.74 -9.60 -16.26
C ALA A 32 10.49 -9.64 -17.16
N VAL A 33 10.34 -8.67 -18.06
CA VAL A 33 9.20 -8.59 -18.99
C VAL A 33 9.47 -9.35 -20.30
N LEU A 34 10.68 -9.21 -20.85
CA LEU A 34 11.04 -9.68 -22.20
C LEU A 34 11.96 -10.90 -22.23
N GLY A 35 12.50 -11.34 -21.09
CA GLY A 35 13.48 -12.44 -21.02
C GLY A 35 12.89 -13.83 -21.21
N ARG A 36 11.56 -13.99 -21.15
CA ARG A 36 10.87 -15.26 -21.40
C ARG A 36 9.67 -15.03 -22.31
N LEU A 37 9.60 -15.75 -23.43
CA LEU A 37 8.47 -15.72 -24.36
C LEU A 37 7.81 -17.11 -24.52
N PRO A 38 6.48 -17.18 -24.64
CA PRO A 38 5.52 -16.07 -24.56
C PRO A 38 5.46 -15.45 -23.15
N THR A 39 4.97 -14.21 -23.07
CA THR A 39 4.82 -13.44 -21.83
C THR A 39 3.36 -12.99 -21.69
N ASP A 40 2.83 -13.00 -20.46
CA ASP A 40 1.47 -12.52 -20.18
C ASP A 40 1.39 -10.98 -20.15
N ALA A 41 2.52 -10.30 -20.33
CA ALA A 41 2.57 -8.86 -20.44
C ALA A 41 1.94 -8.37 -21.75
N GLY A 42 0.91 -7.52 -21.68
CA GLY A 42 0.35 -6.87 -22.86
C GLY A 42 1.37 -6.00 -23.61
N LEU A 43 1.13 -5.76 -24.91
CA LEU A 43 2.07 -5.12 -25.85
C LEU A 43 2.65 -3.79 -25.33
N ARG A 44 1.83 -2.90 -24.77
CA ARG A 44 2.31 -1.63 -24.18
C ARG A 44 3.37 -1.84 -23.11
N ARG A 45 3.21 -2.85 -22.24
CA ARG A 45 4.17 -3.17 -21.18
C ARG A 45 5.47 -3.70 -21.78
N GLN A 46 5.37 -4.54 -22.81
CA GLN A 46 6.53 -5.06 -23.53
C GLN A 46 7.32 -3.96 -24.24
N LEU A 47 6.65 -3.05 -24.95
CA LEU A 47 7.29 -1.92 -25.63
C LEU A 47 7.90 -0.92 -24.64
N ALA A 48 7.23 -0.64 -23.52
CA ALA A 48 7.81 0.20 -22.48
C ALA A 48 9.09 -0.44 -21.88
N ALA A 49 9.12 -1.76 -21.69
CA ALA A 49 10.32 -2.48 -21.29
C ALA A 49 11.43 -2.38 -22.36
N ALA A 50 11.08 -2.55 -23.64
CA ALA A 50 12.03 -2.38 -24.74
C ALA A 50 12.61 -0.96 -24.78
N ALA A 51 11.79 0.08 -24.57
CA ALA A 51 12.26 1.46 -24.49
C ALA A 51 13.26 1.67 -23.34
N ARG A 52 12.96 1.17 -22.13
CA ARG A 52 13.86 1.27 -20.98
C ARG A 52 15.18 0.55 -21.19
N SER A 53 15.16 -0.64 -21.81
CA SER A 53 16.40 -1.36 -22.16
C SER A 53 17.33 -0.55 -23.08
N ARG A 54 16.79 0.44 -23.80
CA ARG A 54 17.55 1.37 -24.63
C ARG A 54 17.91 2.69 -23.92
N GLY A 55 17.78 2.74 -22.59
CA GLY A 55 18.04 3.93 -21.79
C GLY A 55 17.01 5.06 -21.95
N ARG A 56 15.81 4.77 -22.50
CA ARG A 56 14.75 5.78 -22.59
C ARG A 56 14.05 5.96 -21.25
N THR A 57 13.85 7.20 -20.86
CA THR A 57 13.09 7.61 -19.67
C THR A 57 11.82 8.34 -20.09
N ALA A 58 10.77 8.24 -19.27
CA ALA A 58 9.54 9.00 -19.46
C ALA A 58 9.71 10.42 -18.94
N SER A 59 8.90 11.36 -19.43
CA SER A 59 8.90 12.75 -18.95
C SER A 59 8.54 12.85 -17.46
N VAL A 60 7.68 11.93 -16.99
CA VAL A 60 7.20 11.84 -15.60
C VAL A 60 8.08 10.97 -14.70
N ALA A 61 9.29 10.58 -15.12
CA ALA A 61 10.16 9.70 -14.33
C ALA A 61 10.55 10.32 -12.98
N ALA A 62 11.01 11.57 -12.97
CA ALA A 62 11.38 12.25 -11.72
C ALA A 62 10.19 12.39 -10.75
N GLU A 63 8.98 12.63 -11.27
CA GLU A 63 7.77 12.69 -10.43
C GLU A 63 7.39 11.33 -9.86
N ILE A 64 7.66 10.23 -10.58
CA ILE A 64 7.48 8.88 -10.06
C ILE A 64 8.44 8.65 -8.88
N ASP A 65 9.72 8.99 -9.04
CA ASP A 65 10.75 8.83 -8.02
C ASP A 65 10.43 9.68 -6.76
N GLU A 66 9.94 10.90 -6.96
CA GLU A 66 9.47 11.79 -5.89
C GLU A 66 8.30 11.17 -5.12
N ILE A 67 7.25 10.69 -5.82
CA ILE A 67 6.08 10.07 -5.18
C ILE A 67 6.48 8.78 -4.43
N GLU A 68 7.38 7.97 -4.99
CA GLU A 68 7.88 6.77 -4.35
C GLU A 68 8.66 7.11 -3.07
N SER A 69 9.48 8.16 -3.10
CA SER A 69 10.19 8.68 -1.93
C SER A 69 9.23 9.24 -0.88
N GLU A 70 8.22 10.01 -1.29
CA GLU A 70 7.17 10.50 -0.40
C GLU A 70 6.41 9.37 0.27
N LEU A 71 6.08 8.30 -0.47
CA LEU A 71 5.41 7.11 0.07
C LEU A 71 6.28 6.36 1.07
N ALA A 72 7.58 6.24 0.79
CA ALA A 72 8.53 5.56 1.69
C ALA A 72 8.74 6.32 3.01
N ALA A 73 8.57 7.64 3.01
CA ALA A 73 8.65 8.47 4.21
C ALA A 73 7.41 8.41 5.12
N ILE A 74 6.32 7.76 4.67
CA ILE A 74 5.10 7.65 5.46
C ILE A 74 5.22 6.49 6.45
N GLU A 75 5.39 6.84 7.72
CA GLU A 75 5.35 5.92 8.86
C GLU A 75 4.09 6.22 9.69
N ILE A 76 3.31 5.18 10.00
CA ILE A 76 2.06 5.31 10.76
C ILE A 76 2.09 4.32 11.92
N GLU A 77 2.26 4.84 13.13
CA GLU A 77 2.24 4.03 14.34
C GLU A 77 0.81 3.80 14.82
N PRO A 78 0.38 2.58 15.15
CA PRO A 78 -0.94 2.33 15.72
C PRO A 78 -1.13 3.05 17.08
N VAL A 79 -2.33 3.61 17.28
CA VAL A 79 -2.71 4.28 18.54
C VAL A 79 -3.86 3.54 19.20
N ASP A 80 -3.68 3.12 20.46
CA ASP A 80 -4.73 2.47 21.24
C ASP A 80 -5.63 3.50 21.96
N LEU A 81 -6.65 3.99 21.25
CA LEU A 81 -7.67 4.86 21.84
C LEU A 81 -8.54 4.15 22.88
N THR A 82 -8.67 2.83 22.80
CA THR A 82 -9.53 2.06 23.70
C THR A 82 -8.92 1.99 25.09
N ALA A 83 -7.62 1.69 25.18
CA ALA A 83 -6.89 1.72 26.44
C ALA A 83 -6.92 3.11 27.09
N ALA A 84 -6.71 4.18 26.30
CA ALA A 84 -6.76 5.55 26.81
C ALA A 84 -8.15 5.93 27.35
N ARG A 85 -9.24 5.56 26.65
CA ARG A 85 -10.62 5.79 27.12
C ARG A 85 -10.94 5.02 28.39
N ARG A 86 -10.53 3.74 28.45
CA ARG A 86 -10.73 2.89 29.62
C ARG A 86 -10.06 3.51 30.84
N ARG A 87 -8.82 4.00 30.69
CA ARG A 87 -8.09 4.62 31.79
C ARG A 87 -8.80 5.86 32.34
N VAL A 88 -9.31 6.74 31.48
CA VAL A 88 -10.11 7.89 31.91
C VAL A 88 -11.35 7.44 32.70
N ALA A 89 -12.06 6.41 32.23
CA ALA A 89 -13.22 5.89 32.94
C ALA A 89 -12.87 5.31 34.32
N GLU A 90 -11.75 4.59 34.42
CA GLU A 90 -11.23 4.04 35.68
C GLU A 90 -10.89 5.15 36.68
N THR A 91 -10.08 6.14 36.29
CA THR A 91 -9.65 7.24 37.15
C THR A 91 -10.79 8.16 37.58
N THR A 92 -11.76 8.39 36.70
CA THR A 92 -12.98 9.15 37.03
C THR A 92 -13.84 8.37 38.03
N GLY A 93 -14.02 7.06 37.82
CA GLY A 93 -14.75 6.20 38.76
C GLY A 93 -14.12 6.15 40.15
N GLU A 94 -12.78 6.08 40.23
CA GLU A 94 -12.04 6.13 41.50
C GLU A 94 -12.17 7.49 42.19
N THR A 95 -12.05 8.58 41.43
CA THR A 95 -12.22 9.95 41.94
C THR A 95 -13.60 10.14 42.58
N GLU A 96 -14.67 9.67 41.95
CA GLU A 96 -16.02 9.78 42.51
C GLU A 96 -16.18 8.96 43.80
N ARG A 97 -15.66 7.73 43.86
CA ARG A 97 -15.67 6.91 45.09
C ARG A 97 -14.92 7.60 46.24
N LEU A 98 -13.77 8.21 45.95
CA LEU A 98 -12.98 8.93 46.97
C LEU A 98 -13.66 10.21 47.45
N LYS A 99 -14.35 10.94 46.56
CA LYS A 99 -15.19 12.09 46.96
C LYS A 99 -16.29 11.67 47.93
N GLU A 100 -16.98 10.57 47.64
CA GLU A 100 -18.01 10.01 48.52
C GLU A 100 -17.42 9.63 49.88
N ARG A 101 -16.27 8.95 49.92
CA ARG A 101 -15.56 8.59 51.16
C ARG A 101 -15.18 9.82 52.00
N VAL A 102 -14.59 10.83 51.38
CA VAL A 102 -14.25 12.10 52.04
C VAL A 102 -15.50 12.79 52.60
N ALA A 103 -16.60 12.80 51.86
CA ALA A 103 -17.85 13.39 52.33
C ALA A 103 -18.42 12.65 53.56
N ALA A 104 -18.36 11.32 53.56
CA ALA A 104 -18.79 10.48 54.68
C ALA A 104 -17.93 10.73 55.93
N LEU A 105 -16.60 10.68 55.81
CA LEU A 105 -15.66 10.91 56.93
C LEU A 105 -15.78 12.34 57.49
N ARG A 106 -15.96 13.34 56.61
CA ARG A 106 -16.23 14.72 57.04
C ARG A 106 -17.55 14.83 57.83
N GLY A 107 -18.56 14.04 57.45
CA GLY A 107 -19.82 13.93 58.19
C GLY A 107 -19.62 13.35 59.58
N ASP A 108 -18.89 12.23 59.68
CA ASP A 108 -18.60 11.55 60.95
C ASP A 108 -17.80 12.44 61.92
N ALA A 109 -16.69 13.03 61.45
CA ALA A 109 -15.88 13.95 62.26
C ALA A 109 -16.70 15.16 62.78
N ARG A 110 -17.67 15.65 61.98
CA ARG A 110 -18.58 16.73 62.41
C ARG A 110 -19.57 16.24 63.46
N ALA A 111 -20.10 15.03 63.33
CA ALA A 111 -21.02 14.44 64.29
C ALA A 111 -20.34 14.21 65.65
N ARG A 112 -19.12 13.67 65.67
CA ARG A 112 -18.34 13.47 66.91
C ARG A 112 -18.05 14.78 67.63
N ARG A 113 -17.63 15.82 66.89
CA ARG A 113 -17.44 17.17 67.46
C ARG A 113 -18.72 17.78 68.03
N ALA A 114 -19.89 17.48 67.46
CA ALA A 114 -21.16 18.03 67.92
C ALA A 114 -21.62 17.45 69.27
N VAL A 115 -21.10 16.28 69.65
CA VAL A 115 -21.40 15.60 70.92
C VAL A 115 -20.21 15.58 71.88
N ASP A 116 -19.19 16.42 71.63
CA ASP A 116 -17.93 16.46 72.38
C ASP A 116 -17.24 15.09 72.55
N ALA A 117 -17.38 14.22 71.54
CA ALA A 117 -16.67 12.94 71.47
C ALA A 117 -15.28 13.11 70.84
N GLU A 118 -14.36 12.20 71.19
CA GLU A 118 -13.01 12.16 70.64
C GLU A 118 -13.04 11.96 69.12
N ALA A 119 -12.40 12.88 68.39
CA ALA A 119 -12.52 13.00 66.94
C ALA A 119 -11.18 12.89 66.20
N ASP A 120 -10.07 12.70 66.91
CA ASP A 120 -8.72 12.73 66.33
C ASP A 120 -8.52 11.63 65.28
N GLU A 121 -8.91 10.39 65.58
CA GLU A 121 -8.86 9.28 64.61
C GLU A 121 -9.72 9.55 63.35
N ALA A 122 -10.90 10.15 63.53
CA ALA A 122 -11.78 10.50 62.40
C ALA A 122 -11.23 11.66 61.55
N LEU A 123 -10.41 12.53 62.16
CA LEU A 123 -9.70 13.60 61.45
C LEU A 123 -8.51 13.04 60.66
N ASP A 124 -7.75 12.12 61.24
CA ASP A 124 -6.64 11.45 60.56
C ASP A 124 -7.14 10.64 59.35
N ASP A 125 -8.23 9.89 59.50
CA ASP A 125 -8.87 9.17 58.39
C ASP A 125 -9.35 10.11 57.28
N LEU A 126 -9.91 11.26 57.66
CA LEU A 126 -10.36 12.29 56.71
C LEU A 126 -9.18 12.90 55.95
N GLU A 127 -8.08 13.19 56.64
CA GLU A 127 -6.87 13.73 56.02
C GLU A 127 -6.26 12.72 55.03
N ALA A 128 -6.16 11.45 55.42
CA ALA A 128 -5.70 10.37 54.56
C ALA A 128 -6.58 10.22 53.30
N ALA A 129 -7.91 10.20 53.46
CA ALA A 129 -8.84 10.10 52.33
C ALA A 129 -8.78 11.33 51.42
N ALA A 130 -8.55 12.53 51.97
CA ALA A 130 -8.37 13.75 51.18
C ALA A 130 -7.07 13.72 50.37
N ALA A 131 -5.99 13.19 50.95
CA ALA A 131 -4.72 12.98 50.25
C ALA A 131 -4.87 11.96 49.10
N GLU A 132 -5.54 10.82 49.34
CA GLU A 132 -5.88 9.84 48.31
C GLU A 132 -6.72 10.48 47.18
N LEU A 133 -7.74 11.27 47.53
CA LEU A 133 -8.56 11.97 46.54
C LEU A 133 -7.72 12.93 45.68
N SER A 134 -6.82 13.70 46.31
CA SER A 134 -5.97 14.63 45.57
C SER A 134 -5.03 13.90 44.60
N ALA A 135 -4.51 12.74 44.98
CA ALA A 135 -3.69 11.90 44.11
C ALA A 135 -4.52 11.34 42.94
N ALA A 136 -5.71 10.79 43.20
CA ALA A 136 -6.59 10.26 42.17
C ALA A 136 -7.06 11.33 41.18
N GLN A 137 -7.36 12.54 41.65
CA GLN A 137 -7.67 13.69 40.80
C GLN A 137 -6.52 14.05 39.87
N THR A 138 -5.28 13.97 40.37
CA THR A 138 -4.08 14.20 39.55
C THR A 138 -3.95 13.12 38.48
N GLU A 139 -4.18 11.85 38.82
CA GLU A 139 -4.17 10.76 37.85
C GLU A 139 -5.27 10.90 36.80
N ALA A 140 -6.48 11.32 37.19
CA ALA A 140 -7.58 11.59 36.27
C ALA A 140 -7.22 12.66 35.23
N ILE A 141 -6.63 13.78 35.66
CA ILE A 141 -6.14 14.82 34.75
C ILE A 141 -5.08 14.26 33.80
N ALA A 142 -4.14 13.46 34.31
CA ALA A 142 -3.11 12.84 33.47
C ALA A 142 -3.71 11.87 32.44
N ALA A 143 -4.72 11.07 32.82
CA ALA A 143 -5.42 10.16 31.93
C ALA A 143 -6.19 10.91 30.83
N GLU A 144 -6.88 12.01 31.16
CA GLU A 144 -7.57 12.86 30.20
C GLU A 144 -6.61 13.47 29.17
N GLN A 145 -5.48 14.01 29.64
CA GLN A 145 -4.43 14.55 28.77
C GLN A 145 -3.82 13.47 27.87
N ALA A 146 -3.66 12.24 28.37
CA ALA A 146 -3.17 11.13 27.57
C ALA A 146 -4.18 10.74 26.48
N LEU A 147 -5.48 10.73 26.79
CA LEU A 147 -6.54 10.48 25.82
C LEU A 147 -6.60 11.58 24.75
N GLU A 148 -6.42 12.86 25.12
CA GLU A 148 -6.37 13.96 24.16
C GLU A 148 -5.20 13.81 23.19
N ARG A 149 -4.00 13.51 23.72
CA ARG A 149 -2.81 13.22 22.91
C ARG A 149 -3.03 12.05 21.95
N ALA A 150 -3.59 10.95 22.44
CA ALA A 150 -3.92 9.79 21.63
C ALA A 150 -4.94 10.12 20.54
N ARG A 151 -5.96 10.94 20.82
CA ARG A 151 -6.93 11.40 19.81
C ARG A 151 -6.27 12.24 18.72
N ALA A 152 -5.40 13.18 19.10
CA ALA A 152 -4.67 14.00 18.14
C ALA A 152 -3.76 13.16 17.26
N GLU A 153 -3.08 12.16 17.83
CA GLU A 153 -2.24 11.24 17.08
C GLU A 153 -3.03 10.34 16.13
N ALA A 154 -4.15 9.77 16.60
CA ALA A 154 -5.05 8.99 15.75
C ALA A 154 -5.62 9.84 14.58
N ALA A 155 -5.87 11.13 14.79
CA ALA A 155 -6.26 12.04 13.72
C ALA A 155 -5.13 12.24 12.70
N ARG A 156 -3.91 12.52 13.15
CA ARG A 156 -2.72 12.61 12.27
C ARG A 156 -2.50 11.34 11.46
N ASN A 157 -2.61 10.17 12.10
CA ASN A 157 -2.51 8.88 11.44
C ASN A 157 -3.56 8.70 10.34
N ARG A 158 -4.80 9.15 10.59
CA ARG A 158 -5.85 9.11 9.57
C ARG A 158 -5.50 10.00 8.38
N ASP A 159 -5.04 11.21 8.62
CA ASP A 159 -4.64 12.15 7.57
C ASP A 159 -3.49 11.58 6.73
N GLU A 160 -2.51 10.94 7.39
CA GLU A 160 -1.38 10.33 6.72
C GLU A 160 -1.78 9.09 5.89
N ARG A 161 -2.70 8.26 6.39
CA ARG A 161 -3.31 7.18 5.58
C ARG A 161 -4.00 7.73 4.34
N GLN A 162 -4.74 8.83 4.49
CA GLN A 162 -5.42 9.46 3.36
C GLN A 162 -4.40 10.02 2.35
N ARG A 163 -3.31 10.63 2.83
CA ARG A 163 -2.20 11.09 1.98
C ARG A 163 -1.55 9.93 1.23
N ARG A 164 -1.25 8.82 1.90
CA ARG A 164 -0.70 7.58 1.30
C ARG A 164 -1.60 7.05 0.18
N LEU A 165 -2.91 6.99 0.40
CA LEU A 165 -3.89 6.57 -0.63
C LEU A 165 -3.84 7.47 -1.87
N ARG A 166 -3.88 8.80 -1.68
CA ARG A 166 -3.79 9.76 -2.79
C ARG A 166 -2.48 9.62 -3.58
N LEU A 167 -1.36 9.43 -2.89
CA LEU A 167 -0.05 9.23 -3.52
C LEU A 167 0.01 7.92 -4.31
N ARG A 168 -0.53 6.81 -3.78
CA ARG A 168 -0.63 5.52 -4.51
C ARG A 168 -1.42 5.66 -5.81
N ASP A 169 -2.55 6.38 -5.77
CA ASP A 169 -3.36 6.64 -6.96
C ASP A 169 -2.62 7.51 -7.98
N ARG A 170 -1.97 8.58 -7.51
CA ARG A 170 -1.14 9.43 -8.36
C ARG A 170 -0.01 8.63 -9.00
N LEU A 171 0.69 7.79 -8.24
CA LEU A 171 1.75 6.92 -8.71
C LEU A 171 1.24 5.97 -9.81
N ARG A 172 0.08 5.32 -9.60
CA ARG A 172 -0.54 4.44 -10.59
C ARG A 172 -0.82 5.19 -11.90
N ASN A 173 -1.31 6.42 -11.81
CA ASN A 173 -1.58 7.26 -12.97
C ASN A 173 -0.29 7.69 -13.68
N ARG A 174 0.74 8.10 -12.93
CA ARG A 174 2.05 8.47 -13.51
C ARG A 174 2.74 7.28 -14.17
N ARG A 175 2.68 6.09 -13.57
CA ARG A 175 3.17 4.84 -14.18
C ARG A 175 2.38 4.44 -15.44
N ARG A 176 1.08 4.77 -15.54
CA ARG A 176 0.30 4.61 -16.79
C ARG A 176 0.79 5.58 -17.86
N THR A 177 0.99 6.86 -17.51
CA THR A 177 1.55 7.87 -18.42
C THR A 177 2.94 7.49 -18.92
N ALA A 178 3.84 7.10 -18.02
CA ALA A 178 5.20 6.66 -18.39
C ALA A 178 5.18 5.48 -19.36
N ARG A 179 4.33 4.48 -19.12
CA ARG A 179 4.19 3.34 -20.05
C ARG A 179 3.69 3.77 -21.42
N ARG A 180 2.72 4.69 -21.48
CA ARG A 180 2.20 5.23 -22.74
C ARG A 180 3.32 5.90 -23.53
N GLU A 181 3.99 6.89 -22.94
CA GLU A 181 5.09 7.65 -23.58
C GLU A 181 6.21 6.73 -24.08
N LEU A 182 6.68 5.81 -23.22
CA LEU A 182 7.75 4.88 -23.59
C LEU A 182 7.33 3.94 -24.72
N SER A 183 6.11 3.42 -24.67
CA SER A 183 5.60 2.53 -25.72
C SER A 183 5.45 3.25 -27.06
N GLU A 184 4.93 4.48 -27.06
CA GLU A 184 4.75 5.32 -28.25
C GLU A 184 6.11 5.69 -28.86
N ALA A 185 7.11 6.02 -28.04
CA ALA A 185 8.44 6.41 -28.49
C ALA A 185 9.16 5.32 -29.32
N VAL A 186 8.95 4.04 -28.99
CA VAL A 186 9.56 2.92 -29.72
C VAL A 186 8.65 2.27 -30.75
N TYR A 187 7.38 2.67 -30.79
CA TYR A 187 6.38 2.05 -31.65
C TYR A 187 6.73 2.10 -33.16
N PRO A 188 7.29 3.20 -33.72
CA PRO A 188 7.76 3.19 -35.11
C PRO A 188 8.86 2.14 -35.38
N ALA A 189 9.73 1.87 -34.40
CA ALA A 189 10.75 0.83 -34.52
C ALA A 189 10.13 -0.57 -34.46
N PHE A 190 9.12 -0.76 -33.61
CA PHE A 190 8.32 -1.99 -33.54
C PHE A 190 7.63 -2.29 -34.87
N ARG A 191 6.99 -1.30 -35.52
CA ARG A 191 6.36 -1.48 -36.84
C ARG A 191 7.33 -1.99 -37.89
N ARG A 192 8.56 -1.45 -37.90
CA ARG A 192 9.62 -1.93 -38.79
C ARG A 192 10.13 -3.32 -38.42
N ALA A 193 10.12 -3.66 -37.13
CA ALA A 193 10.51 -4.98 -36.66
C ALA A 193 9.52 -6.06 -37.11
N LEU A 194 8.21 -5.79 -37.07
CA LEU A 194 7.16 -6.73 -37.48
C LEU A 194 7.36 -7.27 -38.89
N ALA A 195 7.75 -6.42 -39.85
CA ALA A 195 8.01 -6.81 -41.25
C ALA A 195 9.12 -7.87 -41.43
N VAL A 196 9.88 -8.15 -40.38
CA VAL A 196 11.06 -9.03 -40.40
C VAL A 196 10.86 -10.26 -39.52
N ILE A 197 9.84 -10.26 -38.67
CA ILE A 197 9.58 -11.31 -37.69
C ILE A 197 8.63 -12.37 -38.30
N PRO A 198 8.83 -13.67 -38.02
CA PRO A 198 7.96 -14.71 -38.53
C PRO A 198 6.53 -14.55 -37.99
N GLY A 199 5.56 -14.53 -38.91
CA GLY A 199 4.16 -14.28 -38.59
C GLY A 199 3.84 -12.84 -38.20
N GLY A 200 4.78 -11.90 -38.43
CA GLY A 200 4.53 -10.47 -38.28
C GLY A 200 4.15 -9.82 -39.61
N ASP A 201 3.16 -8.95 -39.58
CA ASP A 201 2.81 -8.05 -40.68
C ASP A 201 2.82 -6.59 -40.21
N ALA A 202 3.46 -5.71 -40.98
CA ALA A 202 3.49 -4.29 -40.69
C ALA A 202 2.15 -3.58 -40.98
N SER A 203 1.27 -4.17 -41.80
CA SER A 203 -0.11 -3.66 -42.02
C SER A 203 -0.94 -3.75 -40.74
N GLU A 204 -0.80 -4.85 -40.01
CA GLU A 204 -1.52 -5.16 -38.77
C GLU A 204 -1.07 -4.30 -37.58
N ALA A 205 0.00 -3.52 -37.76
CA ALA A 205 0.52 -2.65 -36.73
C ALA A 205 -0.55 -1.71 -36.17
N GLY A 206 -1.29 -1.03 -37.05
CA GLY A 206 -2.13 0.11 -36.68
C GLY A 206 -1.35 1.41 -36.47
N ALA A 207 -2.05 2.43 -35.95
CA ALA A 207 -1.51 3.78 -35.72
C ALA A 207 -0.77 3.93 -34.39
N GLY A 208 -0.97 3.01 -33.45
CA GLY A 208 -0.38 3.04 -32.12
C GLY A 208 -0.51 1.69 -31.41
N PRO A 209 0.11 1.51 -30.23
CA PRO A 209 0.04 0.25 -29.49
C PRO A 209 -1.39 -0.25 -29.19
N ASP A 210 -2.35 0.68 -29.06
CA ASP A 210 -3.81 0.52 -29.03
C ASP A 210 -4.44 -0.28 -30.15
N ALA A 211 -3.92 -0.06 -31.35
CA ALA A 211 -4.54 -0.46 -32.61
C ALA A 211 -3.89 -1.71 -33.21
N TYR A 212 -3.00 -2.36 -32.46
CA TYR A 212 -2.39 -3.59 -32.93
C TYR A 212 -3.38 -4.75 -32.86
N ASP A 213 -3.67 -5.32 -34.03
CA ASP A 213 -4.63 -6.43 -34.20
C ASP A 213 -3.97 -7.70 -34.77
N GLY A 214 -2.63 -7.70 -34.81
CA GLY A 214 -1.84 -8.82 -35.32
C GLY A 214 -1.55 -9.89 -34.28
N ASP A 215 -0.73 -10.85 -34.66
CA ASP A 215 -0.39 -11.99 -33.82
C ASP A 215 0.40 -11.60 -32.54
N PRO A 216 -0.05 -11.98 -31.33
CA PRO A 216 0.64 -11.67 -30.07
C PRO A 216 2.07 -12.24 -29.96
N VAL A 217 2.35 -13.40 -30.55
CA VAL A 217 3.69 -14.02 -30.54
C VAL A 217 4.63 -13.22 -31.44
N ALA A 218 4.16 -12.80 -32.63
CA ALA A 218 4.94 -11.95 -33.52
C ALA A 218 5.20 -10.58 -32.89
N ALA A 219 4.21 -10.00 -32.20
CA ALA A 219 4.36 -8.76 -31.45
C ALA A 219 5.46 -8.88 -30.38
N SER A 220 5.46 -10.00 -29.65
CA SER A 220 6.44 -10.22 -28.58
C SER A 220 7.87 -10.40 -29.12
N LEU A 221 8.03 -11.15 -30.22
CA LEU A 221 9.32 -11.28 -30.91
C LEU A 221 9.81 -9.94 -31.49
N ALA A 222 8.91 -9.13 -32.04
CA ALA A 222 9.21 -7.79 -32.53
C ALA A 222 9.60 -6.83 -31.39
N ALA A 223 8.95 -6.91 -30.23
CA ALA A 223 9.31 -6.13 -29.04
C ALA A 223 10.72 -6.50 -28.53
N VAL A 224 11.05 -7.80 -28.48
CA VAL A 224 12.42 -8.26 -28.18
C VAL A 224 13.43 -7.72 -29.20
N ARG A 225 13.11 -7.75 -30.50
CA ARG A 225 14.00 -7.21 -31.55
C ARG A 225 14.27 -5.71 -31.41
N VAL A 226 13.33 -4.96 -30.87
CA VAL A 226 13.49 -3.52 -30.60
C VAL A 226 14.35 -3.29 -29.35
N ALA A 227 14.24 -4.17 -28.37
CA ALA A 227 14.95 -4.07 -27.10
C ALA A 227 16.48 -4.24 -27.26
N ALA A 228 17.22 -3.68 -26.30
CA ALA A 228 18.64 -3.92 -26.12
C ALA A 228 18.82 -4.76 -24.84
N LEU A 229 18.64 -6.08 -24.96
CA LEU A 229 18.71 -7.01 -23.84
C LEU A 229 20.09 -7.65 -23.74
N ASP A 230 20.74 -7.48 -22.60
CA ASP A 230 21.99 -8.19 -22.24
C ASP A 230 21.72 -9.57 -21.63
N ALA A 231 20.48 -9.79 -21.18
CA ALA A 231 20.01 -11.05 -20.61
C ALA A 231 19.66 -12.08 -21.70
N THR A 232 19.70 -13.36 -21.33
CA THR A 232 19.27 -14.44 -22.23
C THR A 232 17.76 -14.39 -22.45
N VAL A 233 17.33 -14.44 -23.71
CA VAL A 233 15.92 -14.57 -24.07
C VAL A 233 15.57 -16.05 -24.22
N ASP A 234 14.76 -16.57 -23.30
CA ASP A 234 14.21 -17.92 -23.36
C ASP A 234 12.93 -17.94 -24.22
N LEU A 235 12.97 -18.58 -25.39
CA LEU A 235 11.78 -18.83 -26.22
C LEU A 235 11.23 -20.23 -25.94
N ARG A 236 9.90 -20.32 -25.79
CA ARG A 236 9.16 -21.57 -25.57
C ARG A 236 8.00 -21.70 -26.55
N GLY A 237 7.49 -22.92 -26.72
CA GLY A 237 6.25 -23.19 -27.46
C GLY A 237 6.26 -22.61 -28.87
N ASP A 238 5.19 -21.88 -29.23
CA ASP A 238 5.03 -21.26 -30.55
C ASP A 238 6.15 -20.26 -30.90
N ALA A 239 6.64 -19.49 -29.93
CA ALA A 239 7.73 -18.56 -30.15
C ALA A 239 9.01 -19.31 -30.58
N ALA A 240 9.32 -20.44 -29.92
CA ALA A 240 10.47 -21.27 -30.28
C ALA A 240 10.27 -21.96 -31.65
N ARG A 241 9.08 -22.51 -31.92
CA ARG A 241 8.76 -23.16 -33.20
C ARG A 241 8.94 -22.22 -34.39
N ARG A 242 8.41 -20.99 -34.29
CA ARG A 242 8.48 -20.00 -35.38
C ARG A 242 9.89 -19.51 -35.67
N VAL A 243 10.69 -19.30 -34.63
CA VAL A 243 12.09 -18.91 -34.81
C VAL A 243 12.90 -20.06 -35.39
N THR A 244 12.61 -21.32 -35.01
CA THR A 244 13.27 -22.51 -35.58
C THR A 244 12.91 -22.73 -37.05
N ALA A 245 11.67 -22.45 -37.44
CA ALA A 245 11.21 -22.55 -38.82
C ALA A 245 11.71 -21.40 -39.71
N SER A 246 12.34 -20.36 -39.14
CA SER A 246 12.93 -19.27 -39.91
C SER A 246 14.29 -19.66 -40.46
N GLU A 247 14.58 -19.29 -41.70
CA GLU A 247 15.90 -19.47 -42.31
C GLU A 247 17.00 -18.60 -41.66
N ARG A 248 16.63 -17.65 -40.79
CA ARG A 248 17.56 -16.75 -40.10
C ARG A 248 17.93 -17.26 -38.72
N SER A 249 19.18 -17.02 -38.32
CA SER A 249 19.62 -17.32 -36.95
C SER A 249 18.82 -16.52 -35.92
N ALA A 250 18.42 -17.17 -34.83
CA ALA A 250 17.61 -16.57 -33.77
C ALA A 250 18.21 -15.25 -33.21
N ARG A 251 19.54 -15.20 -33.06
CA ARG A 251 20.27 -14.00 -32.62
C ARG A 251 20.14 -12.84 -33.61
N SER A 252 20.28 -13.09 -34.91
CA SER A 252 20.14 -12.06 -35.95
C SER A 252 18.69 -11.58 -36.07
N LEU A 253 17.74 -12.50 -35.92
CA LEU A 253 16.30 -12.24 -35.99
C LEU A 253 15.80 -11.43 -34.79
N LEU A 254 16.33 -11.68 -33.60
CA LEU A 254 15.93 -10.97 -32.38
C LEU A 254 16.88 -9.85 -31.97
N ARG A 255 18.02 -9.66 -32.65
CA ARG A 255 19.08 -8.71 -32.25
C ARG A 255 19.47 -8.85 -30.76
N ALA A 256 19.35 -10.07 -30.24
CA ALA A 256 19.68 -10.41 -28.87
C ALA A 256 20.99 -11.19 -28.85
N GLU A 257 21.86 -10.86 -27.89
CA GLU A 257 23.18 -11.49 -27.76
C GLU A 257 23.03 -13.00 -27.44
N ARG A 258 22.05 -13.33 -26.58
CA ARG A 258 21.82 -14.68 -26.07
C ARG A 258 20.36 -15.07 -26.22
N VAL A 259 20.10 -16.13 -27.01
CA VAL A 259 18.76 -16.70 -27.21
C VAL A 259 18.81 -18.18 -26.91
N ARG A 260 17.89 -18.67 -26.09
CA ARG A 260 17.72 -20.10 -25.78
C ARG A 260 16.37 -20.56 -26.30
N LEU A 261 16.39 -21.55 -27.20
CA LEU A 261 15.18 -22.23 -27.67
C LEU A 261 14.91 -23.43 -26.77
N ARG A 262 13.76 -23.48 -26.11
CA ARG A 262 13.27 -24.70 -25.46
C ARG A 262 12.19 -25.32 -26.33
N GLY A 263 12.51 -26.46 -26.94
CA GLY A 263 11.55 -27.32 -27.63
C GLY A 263 10.55 -27.94 -26.66
N ALA A 264 9.40 -28.40 -27.16
CA ALA A 264 8.31 -29.01 -26.39
C ALA A 264 8.64 -30.42 -25.86
N SER A 265 9.89 -30.67 -25.47
CA SER A 265 10.38 -31.94 -24.93
C SER A 265 10.93 -31.74 -23.52
N ASP A 266 10.07 -31.29 -22.62
CA ASP A 266 10.20 -31.47 -21.16
C ASP A 266 8.77 -31.58 -20.62
N GLY A 267 8.26 -32.82 -20.63
CA GLY A 267 6.88 -33.15 -20.26
C GLY A 267 6.70 -34.67 -20.27
N GLY A 268 7.44 -35.34 -19.38
CA GLY A 268 7.13 -36.67 -18.86
C GLY A 268 6.77 -36.54 -17.40
#